data_AF-A0A2S7NXV6-F1
#
_entry.id   AF-A0A2S7NXV6-F1
#
_cell.length_a   1.000
_cell.length_b   1.000
_cell.length_c   1.000
_cell.angle_alpha   90.00
_cell.angle_beta   90.00
_cell.angle_gamma   90.00
#
_symmetry.space_group_name_H-M   'P 1'
#
loop_
_entity.id
_entity.type
_entity.pdbx_description
1 polymer ?
#
loop_
_entity_poly.entity_id
_entity_poly.type
_entity_poly.pdbx_seq_one_letter_code
_entity_poly.pdbx_strand_id
1 'polypeptide(L)'
;MYTYRRTLSSNPFPADNGKPRVIWLHCEWHEDEDDDDYGSKYQSSALEPFLGTNAFLRHAPIQYNLVLKRRLSDTIYVCHRDTFLIDGSQANKSVAAITGTKAGQFHDWRGPIIAYGKVGLGIDPTACKDLDMNDYRHITDYFLSYNCEPAPAPQQSTEIKVKGVKINWLGDRVMVDKPHFEAVEVSSIDPIFIDHDSSDITNRIGLPIFTQRCPPNPRWAHDEDNKIFKGSSPFNNQNATFLHLCCDPKTKFDLNIGTMGWGWASQQWQNSVGSVIVVRQDKKPILPLHAEALCNYCRYEIRPLLAHSIGEYDPEEPISKDTVLTMICRPTFIIYWYKLLDEKLKEGQDTDAPSPYDV
;
A
#
# COMPACT_ATOMS: atom_id res chain seq x y z
N MET A 1 8.30 -49.73 -15.80
CA MET A 1 9.70 -49.67 -15.33
C MET A 1 9.83 -48.48 -14.38
N TYR A 2 10.39 -48.66 -13.19
CA TYR A 2 10.45 -47.63 -12.15
C TYR A 2 11.78 -46.87 -12.21
N THR A 3 11.73 -45.54 -12.10
CA THR A 3 12.94 -44.72 -12.02
C THR A 3 12.79 -43.65 -10.96
N TYR A 4 13.83 -43.43 -10.15
CA TYR A 4 13.89 -42.30 -9.23
C TYR A 4 14.68 -41.17 -9.88
N ARG A 5 14.17 -39.94 -9.76
CA ARG A 5 14.82 -38.73 -10.29
C ARG A 5 15.11 -37.72 -9.19
N ARG A 6 16.23 -37.01 -9.31
CA ARG A 6 16.57 -35.90 -8.41
C ARG A 6 15.64 -34.73 -8.66
N THR A 7 14.96 -34.30 -7.61
CA THR A 7 14.03 -33.18 -7.65
C THR A 7 14.26 -32.27 -6.47
N LEU A 8 13.68 -31.08 -6.55
CA LEU A 8 13.75 -30.09 -5.49
C LEU A 8 12.39 -30.03 -4.81
N SER A 9 12.38 -30.24 -3.51
CA SER A 9 11.18 -30.13 -2.71
C SER A 9 11.35 -29.07 -1.64
N SER A 10 10.28 -28.32 -1.44
CA SER A 10 10.05 -27.45 -0.31
C SER A 10 8.86 -27.99 0.48
N ASN A 11 8.93 -29.28 0.83
CA ASN A 11 7.92 -29.95 1.66
C ASN A 11 7.75 -29.26 3.02
N PRO A 12 6.57 -29.37 3.66
CA PRO A 12 6.36 -28.86 5.00
C PRO A 12 6.88 -29.92 5.98
N PHE A 13 7.90 -29.57 6.76
CA PHE A 13 8.17 -29.90 8.17
C PHE A 13 9.66 -30.14 8.45
N PRO A 14 10.26 -29.46 9.46
CA PRO A 14 9.69 -28.40 10.26
C PRO A 14 9.77 -27.05 9.53
N ALA A 15 8.91 -26.13 9.95
CA ALA A 15 8.88 -24.74 9.52
C ALA A 15 10.15 -23.94 9.92
N ASP A 16 11.30 -24.57 10.06
CA ASP A 16 12.41 -24.01 10.84
C ASP A 16 13.70 -23.78 10.06
N ASN A 17 13.87 -24.29 8.84
CA ASN A 17 15.18 -24.21 8.18
C ASN A 17 15.31 -23.35 6.92
N GLY A 18 14.22 -22.77 6.39
CA GLY A 18 14.27 -21.77 5.31
C GLY A 18 15.05 -22.17 4.04
N LYS A 19 15.41 -23.45 3.87
CA LYS A 19 16.29 -23.95 2.80
C LYS A 19 15.58 -25.04 2.00
N PRO A 20 15.60 -24.99 0.66
CA PRO A 20 15.09 -26.07 -0.19
C PRO A 20 15.94 -27.33 -0.03
N ARG A 21 15.32 -28.50 -0.21
CA ARG A 21 15.99 -29.81 -0.11
C ARG A 21 15.91 -30.55 -1.43
N VAL A 22 17.00 -31.21 -1.80
CA VAL A 22 17.00 -32.19 -2.89
C VAL A 22 16.42 -33.49 -2.36
N ILE A 23 15.44 -34.04 -3.07
CA ILE A 23 14.81 -35.32 -2.77
C ILE A 23 14.82 -36.21 -4.02
N TRP A 24 14.48 -37.48 -3.83
CA TRP A 24 14.23 -38.41 -4.92
C TRP A 24 12.72 -38.51 -5.16
N LEU A 25 12.26 -38.16 -6.36
CA LEU A 25 10.88 -38.31 -6.79
C LEU A 25 10.74 -39.61 -7.57
N HIS A 26 9.70 -40.37 -7.25
CA HIS A 26 9.36 -41.58 -7.99
C HIS A 26 8.68 -41.20 -9.30
N CYS A 27 9.20 -41.73 -10.41
CA CYS A 27 8.67 -41.51 -11.76
C CYS A 27 8.37 -42.85 -12.43
N GLU A 28 7.11 -43.06 -12.78
CA GLU A 28 6.59 -44.31 -13.36
C GLU A 28 6.31 -44.13 -14.85
N TRP A 29 6.76 -45.09 -15.66
CA TRP A 29 6.36 -45.15 -17.06
C TRP A 29 4.97 -45.74 -17.20
N HIS A 30 4.11 -45.03 -17.92
CA HIS A 30 2.78 -45.45 -18.35
C HIS A 30 2.74 -45.54 -19.88
N GLU A 31 1.81 -46.33 -20.38
CA GLU A 31 1.47 -46.46 -21.80
C GLU A 31 0.09 -45.83 -21.99
N ASP A 32 -0.05 -44.93 -22.96
CA ASP A 32 -1.36 -44.37 -23.31
C ASP A 32 -2.16 -45.44 -24.06
N GLU A 33 -3.27 -45.89 -23.47
CA GLU A 33 -4.14 -46.94 -24.04
C GLU A 33 -5.07 -46.41 -25.14
N ASP A 34 -5.19 -45.08 -25.28
CA ASP A 34 -6.20 -44.38 -26.09
C ASP A 34 -5.67 -43.77 -27.41
N ASP A 35 -4.38 -43.93 -27.74
CA ASP A 35 -3.79 -43.36 -28.96
C ASP A 35 -3.62 -44.43 -30.05
N ASP A 36 -4.32 -44.27 -31.18
CA ASP A 36 -4.32 -45.18 -32.33
C ASP A 36 -2.94 -45.24 -33.06
N ASP A 37 -1.98 -44.40 -32.65
CA ASP A 37 -0.64 -44.28 -33.19
C ASP A 37 0.42 -44.73 -32.17
N TYR A 38 1.00 -45.91 -32.39
CA TYR A 38 2.19 -46.46 -31.71
C TYR A 38 2.49 -45.97 -30.27
N GLY A 39 1.74 -46.47 -29.28
CA GLY A 39 2.23 -46.73 -27.91
C GLY A 39 3.10 -45.64 -27.28
N SER A 40 2.58 -44.40 -27.25
CA SER A 40 3.23 -43.30 -26.57
C SER A 40 3.41 -43.64 -25.08
N LYS A 41 4.66 -43.61 -24.62
CA LYS A 41 5.00 -43.81 -23.21
C LYS A 41 5.28 -42.47 -22.57
N TYR A 42 4.76 -42.27 -21.36
CA TYR A 42 5.04 -41.07 -20.56
C TYR A 42 5.41 -41.42 -19.12
N GLN A 43 6.16 -40.53 -18.47
CA GLN A 43 6.52 -40.64 -17.08
C GLN A 43 5.61 -39.77 -16.22
N SER A 44 4.82 -40.41 -15.36
CA SER A 44 4.08 -39.73 -14.30
C SER A 44 4.95 -39.61 -13.06
N SER A 45 4.89 -38.47 -12.39
CA SER A 45 5.64 -38.19 -11.17
C SER A 45 4.74 -38.36 -9.95
N ALA A 46 5.16 -39.15 -8.97
CA ALA A 46 4.38 -39.39 -7.75
C ALA A 46 4.45 -38.17 -6.81
N LEU A 47 3.60 -37.18 -7.05
CA LEU A 47 3.56 -35.92 -6.29
C LEU A 47 2.70 -36.02 -5.01
N GLU A 48 1.76 -36.97 -4.96
CA GLU A 48 0.84 -37.15 -3.84
C GLU A 48 1.51 -37.32 -2.47
N PRO A 49 2.63 -38.06 -2.31
CA PRO A 49 3.29 -38.21 -1.01
C PRO A 49 3.78 -36.88 -0.41
N PHE A 50 3.90 -35.85 -1.24
CA PHE A 50 4.47 -34.56 -0.86
C PHE A 50 3.43 -33.44 -0.86
N LEU A 51 2.52 -33.47 -1.82
CA LEU A 51 1.48 -32.45 -1.97
C LEU A 51 0.14 -32.91 -1.38
N GLY A 52 -0.06 -34.19 -1.12
CA GLY A 52 -1.30 -34.76 -0.59
C GLY A 52 -2.31 -35.13 -1.68
N THR A 53 -3.16 -36.11 -1.37
CA THR A 53 -4.23 -36.63 -2.23
C THR A 53 -5.40 -35.62 -2.27
N ASN A 54 -5.91 -35.26 -3.45
CA ASN A 54 -7.05 -34.34 -3.69
C ASN A 54 -6.82 -32.83 -3.62
N ALA A 55 -5.60 -32.34 -3.82
CA ALA A 55 -5.39 -30.90 -3.97
C ALA A 55 -5.60 -30.46 -5.43
N PHE A 56 -6.22 -29.30 -5.62
CA PHE A 56 -6.19 -28.57 -6.90
C PHE A 56 -4.73 -28.27 -7.26
N LEU A 57 -4.10 -29.24 -7.92
CA LEU A 57 -2.67 -29.23 -8.18
C LEU A 57 -2.41 -28.32 -9.38
N ARG A 58 -1.65 -27.26 -9.14
CA ARG A 58 -1.21 -26.35 -10.20
C ARG A 58 0.12 -26.83 -10.72
N HIS A 59 0.20 -27.06 -12.03
CA HIS A 59 1.44 -27.33 -12.76
C HIS A 59 1.86 -26.09 -13.52
N ALA A 60 2.96 -25.46 -13.12
CA ALA A 60 3.52 -24.32 -13.83
C ALA A 60 4.77 -24.76 -14.61
N PRO A 61 4.71 -24.87 -15.96
CA PRO A 61 5.88 -25.20 -16.76
C PRO A 61 6.79 -23.97 -16.93
N ILE A 62 8.09 -24.16 -16.68
CA ILE A 62 9.15 -23.19 -16.92
C ILE A 62 9.95 -23.67 -18.13
N GLN A 63 9.76 -22.99 -19.25
CA GLN A 63 10.55 -23.19 -20.48
C GLN A 63 11.35 -21.95 -20.87
N TYR A 64 11.09 -20.81 -20.23
CA TYR A 64 11.80 -19.54 -20.44
C TYR A 64 12.08 -18.89 -19.10
N ASN A 65 13.31 -18.45 -18.89
CA ASN A 65 13.71 -17.73 -17.69
C ASN A 65 13.65 -16.21 -17.96
N LEU A 66 12.70 -15.54 -17.32
CA LEU A 66 12.46 -14.09 -17.48
C LEU A 66 13.63 -13.22 -16.97
N VAL A 67 14.35 -13.68 -15.95
CA VAL A 67 15.47 -12.93 -15.35
C VAL A 67 16.71 -12.98 -16.25
N LEU A 68 17.04 -14.16 -16.78
CA LEU A 68 18.18 -14.40 -17.67
C LEU A 68 17.84 -14.15 -19.15
N LYS A 69 16.57 -13.91 -19.47
CA LYS A 69 16.04 -13.68 -20.81
C LYS A 69 16.43 -14.76 -21.82
N ARG A 70 16.38 -16.03 -21.40
CA ARG A 70 16.77 -17.18 -22.24
C ARG A 70 15.80 -18.33 -22.13
N ARG A 71 15.69 -19.10 -23.22
CA ARG A 71 14.94 -20.37 -23.26
C ARG A 71 15.77 -21.49 -22.63
N LEU A 72 15.12 -22.42 -21.95
CA LEU A 72 15.74 -23.62 -21.41
C LEU A 72 15.82 -24.70 -22.51
N SER A 73 16.68 -25.70 -22.33
CA SER A 73 16.72 -26.90 -23.18
C SER A 73 15.60 -27.89 -22.87
N ASP A 74 15.14 -27.88 -21.61
CA ASP A 74 14.20 -28.83 -21.03
C ASP A 74 13.14 -28.07 -20.21
N THR A 75 12.05 -28.74 -19.90
CA THR A 75 10.94 -28.14 -19.13
C THR A 75 11.13 -28.44 -17.64
N ILE A 76 11.00 -27.42 -16.78
CA ILE A 76 10.92 -27.61 -15.32
C ILE A 76 9.48 -27.34 -14.91
N TYR A 77 8.85 -28.26 -14.19
CA TYR A 77 7.54 -28.05 -13.60
C TYR A 77 7.68 -27.60 -12.15
N VAL A 78 7.00 -26.52 -11.78
CA VAL A 78 6.75 -26.14 -10.39
C VAL A 78 5.31 -26.52 -10.03
N CYS A 79 5.18 -27.43 -9.07
CA CYS A 79 3.94 -28.02 -8.62
C CYS A 79 3.63 -27.57 -7.20
N HIS A 80 2.44 -26.99 -7.02
CA HIS A 80 1.99 -26.49 -5.73
C HIS A 80 0.48 -26.66 -5.61
N ARG A 81 0.00 -26.55 -4.37
CA ARG A 81 -1.43 -26.57 -4.08
C ARG A 81 -1.98 -25.17 -4.00
N ASP A 82 -3.16 -24.99 -4.58
CA ASP A 82 -3.95 -23.76 -4.49
C ASP A 82 -5.13 -23.93 -3.51
N THR A 83 -4.85 -24.47 -2.31
CA THR A 83 -5.88 -24.82 -1.31
C THR A 83 -5.71 -24.08 0.02
N PHE A 84 -4.81 -23.10 0.10
CA PHE A 84 -4.46 -22.44 1.36
C PHE A 84 -5.63 -21.69 2.03
N LEU A 85 -6.63 -21.24 1.26
CA LEU A 85 -7.87 -20.65 1.79
C LEU A 85 -8.80 -21.68 2.46
N ILE A 86 -8.63 -22.97 2.11
CA ILE A 86 -9.46 -24.07 2.61
C ILE A 86 -8.75 -24.75 3.79
N ASP A 87 -7.44 -25.01 3.66
CA ASP A 87 -6.67 -25.79 4.65
C ASP A 87 -5.80 -24.94 5.60
N GLY A 88 -5.76 -23.62 5.42
CA GLY A 88 -4.98 -22.71 6.26
C GLY A 88 -3.46 -22.85 6.10
N SER A 89 -2.99 -23.37 4.95
CA SER A 89 -1.56 -23.54 4.66
C SER A 89 -0.75 -22.28 4.94
N GLN A 90 0.36 -22.44 5.64
CA GLN A 90 1.26 -21.35 6.04
C GLN A 90 2.18 -20.92 4.89
N ALA A 91 2.75 -19.72 4.99
CA ALA A 91 3.75 -19.21 4.05
C ALA A 91 4.96 -20.15 3.90
N ASN A 92 5.37 -20.39 2.66
CA ASN A 92 6.52 -21.24 2.35
C ASN A 92 7.82 -20.48 2.64
N LYS A 93 8.41 -20.74 3.82
CA LYS A 93 9.62 -20.05 4.29
C LYS A 93 10.83 -20.23 3.37
N SER A 94 10.92 -21.32 2.61
CA SER A 94 12.01 -21.55 1.67
C SER A 94 11.90 -20.63 0.44
N VAL A 95 10.68 -20.41 -0.06
CA VAL A 95 10.44 -19.42 -1.12
C VAL A 95 10.60 -18.00 -0.59
N ALA A 96 10.11 -17.71 0.62
CA ALA A 96 10.30 -16.41 1.27
C ALA A 96 11.79 -16.05 1.44
N ALA A 97 12.65 -17.03 1.76
CA ALA A 97 14.09 -16.82 1.84
C ALA A 97 14.72 -16.50 0.47
N ILE A 98 14.19 -17.07 -0.63
CA ILE A 98 14.62 -16.76 -1.99
C ILE A 98 14.19 -15.34 -2.37
N THR A 99 12.91 -15.00 -2.16
CA THR A 99 12.36 -13.70 -2.56
C THR A 99 12.88 -12.56 -1.70
N GLY A 100 13.18 -12.80 -0.42
CA GLY A 100 13.82 -11.84 0.48
C GLY A 100 15.24 -11.39 0.07
N THR A 101 15.84 -12.01 -0.95
CA THR A 101 17.15 -11.57 -1.51
C THR A 101 17.03 -10.32 -2.39
N LYS A 102 15.82 -9.91 -2.77
CA LYS A 102 15.56 -8.70 -3.57
C LYS A 102 14.48 -7.85 -2.91
N ALA A 103 14.57 -6.53 -3.08
CA ALA A 103 13.49 -5.62 -2.71
C ALA A 103 12.36 -5.73 -3.75
N GLY A 104 11.12 -5.83 -3.29
CA GLY A 104 9.93 -5.95 -4.14
C GLY A 104 8.76 -6.56 -3.39
N GLN A 105 7.56 -6.41 -3.94
CA GLN A 105 6.42 -7.22 -3.53
C GLN A 105 6.43 -8.50 -4.36
N PHE A 106 6.49 -9.65 -3.67
CA PHE A 106 6.52 -10.96 -4.30
C PHE A 106 5.25 -11.73 -3.99
N HIS A 107 4.89 -12.65 -4.87
CA HIS A 107 3.75 -13.53 -4.66
C HIS A 107 3.87 -14.32 -3.34
N ASP A 108 2.77 -14.38 -2.58
CA ASP A 108 2.69 -15.10 -1.31
C ASP A 108 2.51 -16.60 -1.55
N TRP A 109 3.63 -17.29 -1.76
CA TRP A 109 3.67 -18.73 -1.94
C TRP A 109 3.40 -19.45 -0.61
N ARG A 110 2.31 -20.23 -0.54
CA ARG A 110 1.90 -20.98 0.66
C ARG A 110 1.90 -22.49 0.43
N GLY A 111 2.09 -23.23 1.51
CA GLY A 111 2.09 -24.68 1.50
C GLY A 111 3.30 -25.32 0.80
N PRO A 112 3.25 -26.64 0.55
CA PRO A 112 4.35 -27.36 -0.06
C PRO A 112 4.47 -27.12 -1.56
N ILE A 113 5.72 -27.02 -2.04
CA ILE A 113 6.03 -26.84 -3.46
C ILE A 113 7.11 -27.84 -3.87
N ILE A 114 6.92 -28.49 -5.01
CA ILE A 114 7.89 -29.37 -5.64
C ILE A 114 8.26 -28.84 -7.02
N ALA A 115 9.54 -28.95 -7.37
CA ALA A 115 10.00 -28.78 -8.73
C ALA A 115 10.66 -30.06 -9.27
N TYR A 116 10.31 -30.46 -10.49
CA TYR A 116 10.91 -31.58 -11.21
C TYR A 116 11.10 -31.24 -12.69
N GLY A 117 11.98 -31.96 -13.38
CA GLY A 117 12.29 -31.70 -14.78
C GLY A 117 11.69 -32.74 -15.72
N LYS A 118 11.36 -32.34 -16.94
CA LYS A 118 11.07 -33.21 -18.07
C LYS A 118 11.91 -32.84 -19.29
N VAL A 119 12.31 -33.84 -20.08
CA VAL A 119 13.20 -33.69 -21.25
C VAL A 119 12.44 -33.03 -22.40
N GLY A 120 12.99 -31.94 -22.94
CA GLY A 120 12.42 -31.22 -24.09
C GLY A 120 11.39 -30.15 -23.74
N LEU A 121 10.88 -29.49 -24.78
CA LEU A 121 10.06 -28.25 -24.71
C LEU A 121 8.66 -28.42 -25.33
N GLY A 122 8.22 -29.67 -25.50
CA GLY A 122 6.87 -29.99 -26.00
C GLY A 122 5.77 -29.52 -25.06
N ILE A 123 4.53 -29.59 -25.54
CA ILE A 123 3.33 -29.24 -24.75
C ILE A 123 3.17 -30.18 -23.56
N ASP A 124 3.47 -31.47 -23.75
CA ASP A 124 3.63 -32.44 -22.67
C ASP A 124 4.85 -33.34 -22.93
N PRO A 125 6.03 -32.96 -22.42
CA PRO A 125 7.21 -33.80 -22.59
C PRO A 125 7.03 -35.12 -21.82
N THR A 126 7.50 -36.23 -22.37
CA THR A 126 7.13 -37.55 -21.83
C THR A 126 8.11 -38.09 -20.80
N ALA A 127 9.40 -37.77 -20.86
CA ALA A 127 10.41 -38.31 -19.96
C ALA A 127 10.80 -37.33 -18.84
N CYS A 128 10.91 -37.80 -17.60
CA CYS A 128 11.43 -37.03 -16.47
C CYS A 128 12.97 -37.00 -16.48
N LYS A 129 13.54 -35.86 -16.07
CA LYS A 129 14.99 -35.67 -15.91
C LYS A 129 15.37 -35.34 -14.47
N ASP A 130 16.63 -35.61 -14.14
CA ASP A 130 17.25 -35.10 -12.92
C ASP A 130 17.42 -33.58 -13.01
N LEU A 131 17.13 -32.88 -11.91
CA LEU A 131 17.46 -31.47 -11.77
C LEU A 131 18.93 -31.29 -11.34
N ASP A 132 19.58 -30.29 -11.92
CA ASP A 132 20.92 -29.84 -11.52
C ASP A 132 20.88 -28.44 -10.84
N MET A 133 22.06 -27.87 -10.58
CA MET A 133 22.17 -26.54 -9.96
C MET A 133 21.82 -25.38 -10.92
N ASN A 134 21.87 -25.59 -12.24
CA ASN A 134 21.37 -24.62 -13.21
C ASN A 134 19.84 -24.60 -13.20
N ASP A 135 19.20 -25.76 -13.11
CA ASP A 135 17.76 -25.88 -12.96
C ASP A 135 17.29 -25.22 -11.65
N TYR A 136 18.05 -25.39 -10.56
CA TYR A 136 17.78 -24.67 -9.31
C TYR A 136 17.76 -23.15 -9.51
N ARG A 137 18.73 -22.60 -10.25
CA ARG A 137 18.73 -21.17 -10.58
C ARG A 137 17.46 -20.76 -11.32
N HIS A 138 17.01 -21.57 -12.28
CA HIS A 138 15.80 -21.30 -13.03
C HIS A 138 14.54 -21.31 -12.17
N ILE A 139 14.46 -22.21 -11.20
CA ILE A 139 13.38 -22.26 -10.21
C ILE A 139 13.40 -21.02 -9.30
N THR A 140 14.58 -20.60 -8.83
CA THR A 140 14.68 -19.38 -8.00
C THR A 140 14.29 -18.12 -8.77
N ASP A 141 14.74 -17.97 -10.02
CA ASP A 141 14.40 -16.84 -10.87
C ASP A 141 12.89 -16.81 -11.21
N TYR A 142 12.26 -17.98 -11.33
CA TYR A 142 10.81 -18.08 -11.49
C TYR A 142 10.08 -17.49 -10.29
N PHE A 143 10.43 -17.88 -9.06
CA PHE A 143 9.82 -17.28 -7.87
C PHE A 143 10.08 -15.77 -7.73
N LEU A 144 11.24 -15.30 -8.20
CA LEU A 144 11.60 -13.89 -8.21
C LEU A 144 10.90 -13.06 -9.29
N SER A 145 10.31 -13.70 -10.32
CA SER A 145 9.65 -12.99 -11.43
C SER A 145 8.14 -13.24 -11.50
N TYR A 146 7.65 -14.30 -10.85
CA TYR A 146 6.24 -14.64 -10.84
C TYR A 146 5.43 -13.63 -10.05
N ASN A 147 4.56 -12.88 -10.73
CA ASN A 147 3.75 -11.79 -10.17
C ASN A 147 4.57 -10.86 -9.26
N CYS A 148 5.83 -10.63 -9.62
CA CYS A 148 6.69 -9.69 -8.91
C CYS A 148 6.39 -8.30 -9.44
N GLU A 149 5.98 -7.40 -8.55
CA GLU A 149 6.10 -5.97 -8.79
C GLU A 149 7.52 -5.56 -8.39
N PRO A 150 8.41 -5.28 -9.36
CA PRO A 150 9.75 -4.87 -9.03
C PRO A 150 9.66 -3.60 -8.19
N ALA A 151 10.32 -3.59 -7.03
CA ALA A 151 10.58 -2.32 -6.37
C ALA A 151 11.23 -1.40 -7.42
N PRO A 152 10.78 -0.15 -7.56
CA PRO A 152 11.41 0.77 -8.50
C PRO A 152 12.91 0.71 -8.26
N ALA A 153 13.68 0.52 -9.34
CA ALA A 153 15.13 0.47 -9.26
C ALA A 153 15.63 1.66 -8.41
N PRO A 154 16.72 1.53 -7.64
CA PRO A 154 17.37 2.70 -7.06
C PRO A 154 17.96 3.49 -8.23
N GLN A 155 17.10 4.24 -8.90
CA GLN A 155 17.52 5.36 -9.70
C GLN A 155 18.19 6.27 -8.70
N GLN A 156 19.46 6.58 -8.93
CA GLN A 156 19.97 7.90 -8.61
C GLN A 156 19.21 8.90 -9.51
N SER A 157 17.89 8.95 -9.39
CA SER A 157 17.18 10.16 -9.68
C SER A 157 17.69 11.12 -8.63
N THR A 158 18.12 12.30 -9.07
CA THR A 158 17.95 13.48 -8.25
C THR A 158 16.44 13.60 -8.01
N GLU A 159 15.91 12.76 -7.13
CA GLU A 159 14.50 12.74 -6.79
C GLU A 159 14.24 14.11 -6.21
N ILE A 160 13.51 14.94 -6.96
CA ILE A 160 13.13 16.25 -6.47
C ILE A 160 12.17 15.96 -5.34
N LYS A 161 12.66 16.04 -4.11
CA LYS A 161 11.87 15.83 -2.92
C LYS A 161 11.19 17.15 -2.56
N VAL A 162 9.88 17.11 -2.48
CA VAL A 162 9.04 18.21 -2.02
C VAL A 162 8.88 18.10 -0.51
N LYS A 163 9.15 19.18 0.22
CA LYS A 163 8.93 19.20 1.67
C LYS A 163 7.43 19.35 1.95
N GLY A 164 6.85 18.30 2.52
CA GLY A 164 5.48 18.22 2.97
C GLY A 164 5.36 18.13 4.48
N VAL A 165 4.12 18.00 4.95
CA VAL A 165 3.81 17.73 6.35
C VAL A 165 2.87 16.53 6.43
N LYS A 166 3.19 15.58 7.31
CA LYS A 166 2.25 14.55 7.73
C LYS A 166 1.54 15.02 9.00
N ILE A 167 0.22 15.13 8.93
CA ILE A 167 -0.67 15.39 10.06
C ILE A 167 -0.95 14.03 10.71
N ASN A 168 -0.21 13.72 11.77
CA ASN A 168 -0.37 12.49 12.54
C ASN A 168 -1.57 12.62 13.49
N TRP A 169 -2.40 11.58 13.59
CA TRP A 169 -3.50 11.53 14.55
C TRP A 169 -3.23 10.56 15.72
N LEU A 170 -4.19 10.44 16.65
CA LEU A 170 -4.10 9.76 17.95
C LEU A 170 -3.41 8.38 17.88
N GLY A 171 -3.69 7.57 16.86
CA GLY A 171 -3.02 6.29 16.66
C GLY A 171 -1.49 6.42 16.51
N ASP A 172 -1.02 7.28 15.61
CA ASP A 172 0.42 7.51 15.38
C ASP A 172 1.08 8.28 16.54
N ARG A 173 0.35 9.19 17.19
CA ARG A 173 0.86 9.97 18.32
C ARG A 173 1.05 9.12 19.58
N VAL A 174 0.05 8.33 19.95
CA VAL A 174 0.05 7.60 21.21
C VAL A 174 0.81 6.28 21.10
N MET A 175 0.78 5.62 19.93
CA MET A 175 1.42 4.30 19.76
C MET A 175 2.86 4.37 19.25
N VAL A 176 3.28 5.49 18.63
CA VAL A 176 4.59 5.61 17.96
C VAL A 176 5.36 6.88 18.39
N ASP A 177 4.82 7.67 19.33
CA ASP A 177 5.44 8.90 19.85
C ASP A 177 5.86 9.89 18.75
N LYS A 178 4.98 10.04 17.74
CA LYS A 178 5.20 10.96 16.62
C LYS A 178 4.64 12.36 16.92
N PRO A 179 5.31 13.44 16.46
CA PRO A 179 4.76 14.78 16.58
C PRO A 179 3.47 14.91 15.77
N HIS A 180 2.56 15.79 16.22
CA HIS A 180 1.26 15.99 15.58
C HIS A 180 1.38 16.50 14.14
N PHE A 181 2.35 17.39 13.88
CA PHE A 181 2.75 17.84 12.56
C PHE A 181 4.20 17.41 12.32
N GLU A 182 4.41 16.43 11.46
CA GLU A 182 5.73 15.85 11.15
C GLU A 182 6.20 16.34 9.78
N ALA A 183 7.40 16.90 9.69
CA ALA A 183 8.00 17.23 8.41
C ALA A 183 8.31 15.94 7.64
N VAL A 184 7.89 15.87 6.38
CA VAL A 184 8.14 14.73 5.50
C VAL A 184 8.69 15.19 4.17
N GLU A 185 9.45 14.31 3.52
CA GLU A 185 9.90 14.51 2.15
C GLU A 185 9.10 13.59 1.24
N VAL A 186 8.42 14.18 0.26
CA VAL A 186 7.57 13.46 -0.69
C VAL A 186 8.24 13.53 -2.07
N SER A 187 8.27 12.41 -2.77
CA SER A 187 8.83 12.36 -4.12
C SER A 187 8.03 13.23 -5.08
N SER A 188 8.67 13.98 -5.99
CA SER A 188 7.97 14.75 -7.02
C SER A 188 7.10 13.92 -7.98
N ILE A 189 7.29 12.59 -8.00
CA ILE A 189 6.51 11.61 -8.76
C ILE A 189 5.53 10.81 -7.88
N ASP A 190 5.40 11.19 -6.61
CA ASP A 190 4.47 10.56 -5.69
C ASP A 190 3.02 10.66 -6.20
N PRO A 191 2.19 9.63 -6.02
CA PRO A 191 0.79 9.63 -6.44
C PRO A 191 -0.02 10.85 -5.96
N ILE A 192 0.35 11.51 -4.86
CA ILE A 192 -0.31 12.74 -4.40
C ILE A 192 -0.31 13.86 -5.46
N PHE A 193 0.60 13.85 -6.44
CA PHE A 193 0.61 14.83 -7.52
C PHE A 193 -0.32 14.46 -8.69
N ILE A 194 -0.96 13.29 -8.65
CA ILE A 194 -1.86 12.76 -9.68
C ILE A 194 -3.26 12.53 -9.13
N ASP A 195 -3.36 11.81 -8.00
CA ASP A 195 -4.61 11.44 -7.33
C ASP A 195 -4.58 11.97 -5.89
N HIS A 196 -5.28 13.10 -5.70
CA HIS A 196 -5.29 13.86 -4.46
C HIS A 196 -6.63 14.55 -4.23
N ASP A 197 -6.84 14.92 -2.98
CA ASP A 197 -7.86 15.89 -2.60
C ASP A 197 -7.22 17.29 -2.45
N SER A 198 -8.07 18.31 -2.44
CA SER A 198 -7.66 19.71 -2.22
C SER A 198 -8.59 20.40 -1.23
N SER A 199 -8.19 21.56 -0.74
CA SER A 199 -8.98 22.35 0.21
C SER A 199 -9.48 23.66 -0.40
N ASP A 200 -10.80 23.82 -0.45
CA ASP A 200 -11.46 25.04 -0.91
C ASP A 200 -10.97 26.30 -0.16
N ILE A 201 -10.75 26.16 1.15
CA ILE A 201 -10.27 27.25 2.01
C ILE A 201 -8.87 27.66 1.58
N THR A 202 -7.97 26.70 1.41
CA THR A 202 -6.57 26.97 1.04
C THR A 202 -6.43 27.59 -0.35
N ASN A 203 -7.30 27.19 -1.29
CA ASN A 203 -7.41 27.79 -2.61
C ASN A 203 -7.79 29.28 -2.51
N ARG A 204 -8.75 29.61 -1.64
CA ARG A 204 -9.23 31.00 -1.46
C ARG A 204 -8.22 31.93 -0.78
N ILE A 205 -7.39 31.41 0.12
CA ILE A 205 -6.32 32.19 0.76
C ILE A 205 -5.03 32.22 -0.08
N GLY A 206 -5.01 31.59 -1.26
CA GLY A 206 -3.85 31.60 -2.16
C GLY A 206 -2.69 30.71 -1.70
N LEU A 207 -2.96 29.64 -0.97
CA LEU A 207 -2.00 28.59 -0.59
C LEU A 207 -2.52 27.22 -1.01
N PRO A 208 -2.76 26.96 -2.31
CA PRO A 208 -3.33 25.70 -2.75
C PRO A 208 -2.46 24.51 -2.33
N ILE A 209 -3.08 23.53 -1.68
CA ILE A 209 -2.45 22.29 -1.21
C ILE A 209 -3.10 21.06 -1.85
N PHE A 210 -2.31 20.00 -1.93
CA PHE A 210 -2.76 18.65 -2.18
C PHE A 210 -2.69 17.85 -0.89
N THR A 211 -3.70 17.02 -0.67
CA THR A 211 -3.83 16.18 0.51
C THR A 211 -4.08 14.73 0.10
N GLN A 212 -3.55 13.81 0.88
CA GLN A 212 -3.79 12.38 0.69
C GLN A 212 -3.83 11.66 2.04
N ARG A 213 -4.84 10.81 2.23
CA ARG A 213 -4.96 9.95 3.40
C ARG A 213 -3.88 8.88 3.37
N CYS A 214 -3.20 8.70 4.50
CA CYS A 214 -2.25 7.61 4.68
C CYS A 214 -3.00 6.31 4.99
N PRO A 215 -2.51 5.15 4.49
CA PRO A 215 -2.96 3.86 5.00
C PRO A 215 -2.79 3.79 6.53
N PRO A 216 -3.76 3.17 7.24
CA PRO A 216 -3.62 2.89 8.66
C PRO A 216 -2.32 2.16 8.98
N ASN A 217 -1.69 2.50 10.10
CA ASN A 217 -0.52 1.75 10.54
C ASN A 217 -0.95 0.33 10.93
N PRO A 218 -0.33 -0.74 10.40
CA PRO A 218 -0.68 -2.12 10.73
C PRO A 218 -0.66 -2.43 12.24
N ARG A 219 0.12 -1.69 13.02
CA ARG A 219 0.22 -1.86 14.48
C ARG A 219 -1.07 -1.58 15.23
N TRP A 220 -1.94 -0.73 14.70
CA TRP A 220 -3.19 -0.33 15.34
C TRP A 220 -4.41 -0.36 14.40
N ALA A 221 -4.22 -0.72 13.13
CA ALA A 221 -5.27 -0.75 12.10
C ALA A 221 -6.48 -1.65 12.43
N HIS A 222 -6.34 -2.59 13.37
CA HIS A 222 -7.40 -3.51 13.79
C HIS A 222 -7.80 -3.34 15.26
N ASP A 223 -7.35 -2.27 15.91
CA ASP A 223 -7.45 -2.08 17.36
C ASP A 223 -8.36 -0.89 17.71
N GLU A 224 -9.59 -0.93 17.17
CA GLU A 224 -10.61 0.11 17.37
C GLU A 224 -11.11 0.19 18.82
N ASP A 225 -11.03 -0.92 19.56
CA ASP A 225 -11.48 -1.07 20.95
C ASP A 225 -10.36 -0.87 21.98
N ASN A 226 -9.19 -0.37 21.57
CA ASN A 226 -8.07 -0.21 22.50
C ASN A 226 -8.43 0.79 23.61
N LYS A 227 -8.32 0.35 24.88
CA LYS A 227 -8.51 1.17 26.08
C LYS A 227 -7.66 2.44 26.09
N ILE A 228 -6.53 2.43 25.38
CA ILE A 228 -5.64 3.58 25.18
C ILE A 228 -6.38 4.77 24.55
N PHE A 229 -7.33 4.52 23.63
CA PHE A 229 -8.05 5.57 22.93
C PHE A 229 -9.27 6.10 23.69
N LYS A 230 -9.58 5.58 24.89
CA LYS A 230 -10.66 6.05 25.79
C LYS A 230 -12.01 6.28 25.08
N GLY A 231 -12.37 5.43 24.13
CA GLY A 231 -13.62 5.55 23.35
C GLY A 231 -13.59 6.59 22.22
N SER A 232 -12.45 7.21 21.94
CA SER A 232 -12.24 8.03 20.74
C SER A 232 -11.73 7.16 19.59
N SER A 233 -12.24 7.34 18.38
CA SER A 233 -11.74 6.59 17.22
C SER A 233 -10.27 6.97 16.93
N PRO A 234 -9.35 5.99 16.77
CA PRO A 234 -7.94 6.25 16.47
C PRO A 234 -7.71 6.90 15.10
N PHE A 235 -8.76 6.94 14.27
CA PHE A 235 -8.77 7.49 12.93
C PHE A 235 -9.38 8.91 12.84
N ASN A 236 -9.85 9.50 13.94
CA ASN A 236 -10.64 10.74 13.90
C ASN A 236 -9.80 12.03 13.73
N ASN A 237 -9.28 12.32 12.53
CA ASN A 237 -8.44 13.50 12.31
C ASN A 237 -9.26 14.79 12.07
N GLN A 238 -9.70 15.45 13.15
CA GLN A 238 -10.46 16.70 13.08
C GLN A 238 -9.73 17.81 12.31
N ASN A 239 -8.40 17.87 12.38
CA ASN A 239 -7.62 18.87 11.65
C ASN A 239 -7.79 18.70 10.14
N ALA A 240 -7.73 17.47 9.66
CA ALA A 240 -8.00 17.16 8.26
C ALA A 240 -9.47 17.38 7.89
N THR A 241 -10.42 17.06 8.78
CA THR A 241 -11.85 17.35 8.55
C THR A 241 -12.09 18.84 8.34
N PHE A 242 -11.59 19.70 9.24
CA PHE A 242 -11.79 21.14 9.12
C PHE A 242 -11.02 21.75 7.94
N LEU A 243 -9.88 21.17 7.57
CA LEU A 243 -9.14 21.58 6.37
C LEU A 243 -9.95 21.37 5.08
N HIS A 244 -10.85 20.37 5.04
CA HIS A 244 -11.64 20.01 3.87
C HIS A 244 -13.12 20.46 3.94
N LEU A 245 -13.45 21.49 4.73
CA LEU A 245 -14.81 22.05 4.72
C LEU A 245 -15.12 22.68 3.35
N CYS A 246 -16.28 22.32 2.79
CA CYS A 246 -16.74 22.82 1.50
C CYS A 246 -17.10 24.30 1.57
N CYS A 247 -16.50 25.09 0.68
CA CYS A 247 -16.79 26.53 0.49
C CYS A 247 -17.40 26.82 -0.89
N ASP A 248 -17.94 25.81 -1.59
CA ASP A 248 -18.74 26.02 -2.80
C ASP A 248 -20.24 26.12 -2.45
N PRO A 249 -20.88 27.29 -2.62
CA PRO A 249 -22.29 27.47 -2.30
C PRO A 249 -23.23 26.66 -3.20
N LYS A 250 -22.75 26.17 -4.35
CA LYS A 250 -23.51 25.39 -5.33
C LYS A 250 -23.47 23.88 -5.06
N THR A 251 -22.52 23.41 -4.26
CA THR A 251 -22.40 21.99 -3.93
C THR A 251 -23.60 21.55 -3.12
N LYS A 252 -24.32 20.55 -3.64
CA LYS A 252 -25.49 19.97 -3.00
C LYS A 252 -25.10 18.73 -2.18
N PHE A 253 -25.90 18.48 -1.16
CA PHE A 253 -25.86 17.21 -0.44
C PHE A 253 -26.25 16.07 -1.38
N ASP A 254 -25.38 15.07 -1.50
CA ASP A 254 -25.63 13.82 -2.22
C ASP A 254 -24.85 12.69 -1.55
N LEU A 255 -25.58 11.81 -0.87
CA LEU A 255 -25.01 10.66 -0.17
C LEU A 255 -24.38 9.63 -1.12
N ASN A 256 -24.84 9.53 -2.37
CA ASN A 256 -24.35 8.50 -3.29
C ASN A 256 -22.90 8.75 -3.71
N ILE A 257 -22.52 10.02 -3.78
CA ILE A 257 -21.15 10.47 -4.11
C ILE A 257 -20.42 11.05 -2.89
N GLY A 258 -21.03 10.95 -1.69
CA GLY A 258 -20.44 11.38 -0.43
C GLY A 258 -20.29 12.89 -0.24
N THR A 259 -21.01 13.72 -1.00
CA THR A 259 -20.97 15.18 -0.85
C THR A 259 -21.94 15.63 0.23
N MET A 260 -21.45 16.44 1.16
CA MET A 260 -22.24 16.91 2.31
C MET A 260 -22.73 18.35 2.14
N GLY A 261 -22.17 19.07 1.17
CA GLY A 261 -22.57 20.44 0.85
C GLY A 261 -21.82 21.50 1.66
N TRP A 262 -22.22 22.75 1.42
CA TRP A 262 -21.68 23.95 2.04
C TRP A 262 -21.48 23.82 3.56
N GLY A 263 -20.28 24.14 4.03
CA GLY A 263 -19.94 24.15 5.46
C GLY A 263 -19.60 22.78 6.05
N TRP A 264 -19.67 21.72 5.25
CA TRP A 264 -19.36 20.35 5.67
C TRP A 264 -18.22 19.76 4.84
N ALA A 265 -17.39 18.94 5.47
CA ALA A 265 -16.44 18.10 4.75
C ALA A 265 -17.18 16.93 4.07
N SER A 266 -16.67 16.41 2.96
CA SER A 266 -17.26 15.20 2.34
C SER A 266 -17.14 13.99 3.27
N GLN A 267 -17.95 12.95 3.02
CA GLN A 267 -18.05 11.79 3.92
C GLN A 267 -16.70 11.14 4.22
N GLN A 268 -15.80 11.06 3.22
CA GLN A 268 -14.45 10.52 3.37
C GLN A 268 -13.53 11.31 4.30
N TRP A 269 -13.85 12.59 4.54
CA TRP A 269 -13.13 13.50 5.41
C TRP A 269 -13.82 13.73 6.76
N GLN A 270 -14.99 13.14 6.99
CA GLN A 270 -15.70 13.21 8.27
C GLN A 270 -15.39 12.04 9.20
N ASN A 271 -15.22 10.83 8.65
CA ASN A 271 -15.06 9.61 9.42
C ASN A 271 -13.81 8.84 9.00
N SER A 272 -13.16 8.24 9.97
CA SER A 272 -12.00 7.36 9.77
C SER A 272 -10.91 7.92 8.84
N VAL A 273 -10.61 9.21 8.99
CA VAL A 273 -9.68 9.95 8.11
C VAL A 273 -8.25 9.43 8.21
N GLY A 274 -7.81 9.08 9.42
CA GLY A 274 -6.44 8.67 9.70
C GLY A 274 -5.42 9.80 9.56
N SER A 275 -4.14 9.44 9.47
CA SER A 275 -3.06 10.39 9.21
C SER A 275 -3.09 10.88 7.76
N VAL A 276 -2.64 12.10 7.51
CA VAL A 276 -2.78 12.76 6.19
C VAL A 276 -1.46 13.40 5.79
N ILE A 277 -1.05 13.25 4.54
CA ILE A 277 0.08 14.00 3.96
C ILE A 277 -0.48 15.25 3.28
N VAL A 278 0.22 16.37 3.49
CA VAL A 278 -0.07 17.67 2.88
C VAL A 278 1.17 18.16 2.15
N VAL A 279 1.01 18.54 0.88
CA VAL A 279 2.04 19.20 0.07
C VAL A 279 1.45 20.41 -0.64
N ARG A 280 2.26 21.40 -1.00
CA ARG A 280 1.78 22.52 -1.81
C ARG A 280 1.67 22.13 -3.27
N GLN A 281 0.63 22.63 -3.95
CA GLN A 281 0.45 22.43 -5.38
C GLN A 281 1.63 22.98 -6.20
N ASP A 282 2.22 24.09 -5.79
CA ASP A 282 3.38 24.72 -6.43
C ASP A 282 4.73 24.06 -6.06
N LYS A 283 4.72 22.95 -5.31
CA LYS A 283 5.90 22.20 -4.85
C LYS A 283 6.87 23.00 -3.98
N LYS A 284 6.49 24.20 -3.53
CA LYS A 284 7.22 24.91 -2.48
C LYS A 284 7.10 24.17 -1.15
N PRO A 285 8.04 24.37 -0.21
CA PRO A 285 7.97 23.68 1.06
C PRO A 285 6.75 24.15 1.86
N ILE A 286 6.12 23.21 2.56
CA ILE A 286 5.20 23.49 3.66
C ILE A 286 5.82 22.96 4.95
N LEU A 287 5.97 23.83 5.94
CA LEU A 287 6.58 23.49 7.22
C LEU A 287 5.52 23.03 8.23
N PRO A 288 5.89 22.26 9.28
CA PRO A 288 4.95 21.84 10.32
C PRO A 288 4.11 22.98 10.91
N LEU A 289 4.74 24.14 11.17
CA LEU A 289 4.05 25.31 11.70
C LEU A 289 3.07 25.92 10.68
N HIS A 290 3.36 25.84 9.38
CA HIS A 290 2.42 26.25 8.32
C HIS A 290 1.18 25.36 8.31
N ALA A 291 1.36 24.05 8.38
CA ALA A 291 0.25 23.10 8.44
C ALA A 291 -0.58 23.27 9.72
N GLU A 292 0.07 23.51 10.86
CA GLU A 292 -0.60 23.85 12.11
C GLU A 292 -1.47 25.11 11.97
N ALA A 293 -0.89 26.18 11.41
CA ALA A 293 -1.62 27.42 11.19
C ALA A 293 -2.82 27.24 10.25
N LEU A 294 -2.66 26.49 9.16
CA LEU A 294 -3.76 26.19 8.24
C LEU A 294 -4.89 25.42 8.94
N CYS A 295 -4.57 24.35 9.66
CA CYS A 295 -5.57 23.55 10.37
C CYS A 295 -6.29 24.37 11.44
N ASN A 296 -5.55 25.14 12.24
CA ASN A 296 -6.13 25.95 13.30
C ASN A 296 -6.97 27.10 12.73
N TYR A 297 -6.53 27.75 11.65
CA TYR A 297 -7.32 28.75 10.94
C TYR A 297 -8.65 28.18 10.46
N CYS A 298 -8.62 27.02 9.81
CA CYS A 298 -9.84 26.35 9.33
C CYS A 298 -10.80 26.01 10.49
N ARG A 299 -10.25 25.54 11.61
CA ARG A 299 -11.03 25.13 12.79
C ARG A 299 -11.59 26.31 13.59
N TYR A 300 -10.79 27.34 13.84
CA TYR A 300 -11.11 28.37 14.83
C TYR A 300 -11.59 29.68 14.20
N GLU A 301 -11.21 29.98 12.97
CA GLU A 301 -11.64 31.19 12.27
C GLU A 301 -12.70 30.88 11.21
N ILE A 302 -12.54 29.81 10.42
CA ILE A 302 -13.44 29.53 9.29
C ILE A 302 -14.68 28.71 9.67
N ARG A 303 -14.54 27.65 10.47
CA ARG A 303 -15.68 26.82 10.89
C ARG A 303 -16.79 27.65 11.58
N PRO A 304 -16.51 28.64 12.46
CA PRO A 304 -17.55 29.51 13.01
C PRO A 304 -18.29 30.35 11.96
N LEU A 305 -17.59 30.86 10.93
CA LEU A 305 -18.25 31.59 9.84
C LEU A 305 -19.18 30.69 9.04
N LEU A 306 -18.72 29.47 8.74
CA LEU A 306 -19.55 28.47 8.06
C LEU A 306 -20.74 28.04 8.93
N ALA A 307 -20.53 27.84 10.24
CA ALA A 307 -21.56 27.54 11.25
C ALA A 307 -22.67 28.59 11.26
N HIS A 308 -22.26 29.86 11.29
CA HIS A 308 -23.20 30.98 11.29
C HIS A 308 -24.00 31.04 10.00
N SER A 309 -23.35 30.78 8.86
CA SER A 309 -24.05 30.74 7.57
C SER A 309 -25.05 29.60 7.42
N ILE A 310 -24.89 28.49 8.14
CA ILE A 310 -25.84 27.36 8.15
C ILE A 310 -26.91 27.48 9.25
N GLY A 311 -26.84 28.51 10.10
CA GLY A 311 -27.81 28.76 11.18
C GLY A 311 -27.57 27.99 12.46
N GLU A 312 -26.32 27.61 12.78
CA GLU A 312 -25.99 26.95 14.06
C GLU A 312 -26.11 27.87 15.30
N TYR A 313 -26.23 29.20 15.12
CA TYR A 313 -26.27 30.18 16.20
C TYR A 313 -27.65 30.84 16.39
N ASP A 314 -28.74 30.08 16.24
CA ASP A 314 -30.09 30.56 16.58
C ASP A 314 -30.12 31.21 17.98
N PRO A 315 -30.71 32.41 18.16
CA PRO A 315 -31.60 33.13 17.23
C PRO A 315 -30.92 34.16 16.30
N GLU A 316 -29.60 34.17 16.18
CA GLU A 316 -28.89 35.11 15.29
C GLU A 316 -29.20 34.81 13.80
N GLU A 317 -29.41 35.87 13.00
CA GLU A 317 -29.71 35.71 11.58
C GLU A 317 -28.46 35.19 10.82
N PRO A 318 -28.58 34.08 10.05
CA PRO A 318 -27.44 33.51 9.34
C PRO A 318 -26.76 34.49 8.38
N ILE A 319 -25.42 34.58 8.44
CA ILE A 319 -24.66 35.36 7.47
C ILE A 319 -24.75 34.73 6.07
N SER A 320 -24.83 35.59 5.05
CA SER A 320 -24.87 35.13 3.66
C SER A 320 -23.60 34.37 3.29
N LYS A 321 -23.74 33.35 2.43
CA LYS A 321 -22.59 32.58 1.91
C LYS A 321 -21.56 33.49 1.25
N ASP A 322 -21.99 34.50 0.49
CA ASP A 322 -21.10 35.46 -0.14
C ASP A 322 -20.27 36.26 0.86
N THR A 323 -20.86 36.63 2.01
CA THR A 323 -20.12 37.31 3.09
C THR A 323 -19.07 36.39 3.72
N VAL A 324 -19.37 35.11 3.93
CA VAL A 324 -18.35 34.15 4.39
C VAL A 324 -17.20 34.07 3.39
N LEU A 325 -17.53 33.98 2.10
CA LEU A 325 -16.54 33.83 1.04
C LEU A 325 -15.62 35.04 0.87
N THR A 326 -16.09 36.26 1.17
CA THR A 326 -15.24 37.46 1.16
C THR A 326 -14.31 37.51 2.38
N MET A 327 -14.71 36.94 3.51
CA MET A 327 -13.87 36.84 4.71
C MET A 327 -12.77 35.79 4.57
N ILE A 328 -12.99 34.72 3.81
CA ILE A 328 -11.97 33.70 3.53
C ILE A 328 -11.02 34.22 2.43
N CYS A 329 -9.95 34.92 2.84
CA CYS A 329 -9.00 35.52 1.91
C CYS A 329 -7.57 35.54 2.49
N ARG A 330 -6.59 35.86 1.64
CA ARG A 330 -5.18 35.91 2.05
C ARG A 330 -4.91 36.87 3.24
N PRO A 331 -5.42 38.12 3.25
CA PRO A 331 -5.19 39.04 4.37
C PRO A 331 -5.66 38.51 5.72
N THR A 332 -6.83 37.85 5.80
CA THR A 332 -7.35 37.31 7.06
C THR A 332 -6.51 36.15 7.56
N PHE A 333 -6.01 35.28 6.67
CA PHE A 333 -5.06 34.24 7.06
C PHE A 333 -3.70 34.81 7.51
N ILE A 334 -3.20 35.88 6.88
CA ILE A 334 -1.95 36.53 7.32
C ILE A 334 -2.10 37.12 8.73
N ILE A 335 -3.23 37.75 9.04
CA ILE A 335 -3.52 38.25 10.40
C ILE A 335 -3.49 37.08 11.39
N TYR A 336 -4.15 35.97 11.04
CA TYR A 336 -4.16 34.77 11.86
C TYR A 336 -2.76 34.18 12.07
N TRP A 337 -1.94 34.10 11.02
CA TRP A 337 -0.56 33.62 11.09
C TRP A 337 0.25 34.39 12.14
N TYR A 338 0.22 35.72 12.11
CA TYR A 338 0.95 36.53 13.08
C TYR A 338 0.37 36.46 14.49
N LYS A 339 -0.96 36.33 14.63
CA LYS A 339 -1.60 36.05 15.92
C LYS A 339 -1.09 34.75 16.53
N LEU A 340 -1.02 33.67 15.73
CA LEU A 340 -0.49 32.38 16.18
C LEU A 340 0.98 32.47 16.60
N LEU A 341 1.82 33.18 15.84
CA LEU A 341 3.23 33.37 16.21
C LEU A 341 3.37 34.14 17.54
N ASP A 342 2.58 35.19 17.76
CA ASP A 342 2.59 35.94 19.02
C ASP A 342 2.14 35.09 20.21
N GLU A 343 1.09 34.27 20.04
CA GLU A 343 0.62 33.32 21.06
C GLU A 343 1.71 32.28 21.40
N LYS A 344 2.36 31.68 20.38
CA LYS A 344 3.44 30.72 20.58
C LYS A 344 4.67 31.33 21.24
N LEU A 345 5.03 32.56 20.86
CA LEU A 345 6.13 33.30 21.49
C LEU A 345 5.87 33.53 22.98
N LYS A 346 4.64 33.89 23.36
CA LYS A 346 4.23 34.02 24.77
C LYS A 346 4.31 32.70 25.54
N GLU A 347 4.09 31.59 24.87
CA GLU A 347 4.24 30.23 25.43
C GLU A 347 5.69 29.73 25.45
N GLY A 348 6.65 30.51 24.94
CA GLY A 348 8.05 30.13 24.86
C GLY A 348 8.36 29.05 23.81
N GLN A 349 7.48 28.90 22.81
CA GLN A 349 7.67 27.97 21.69
C GLN A 349 8.51 28.61 20.57
N ASP A 350 9.12 27.77 19.74
CA ASP A 350 9.85 28.21 18.55
C ASP A 350 8.90 28.77 17.48
N THR A 351 9.24 29.95 16.96
CA THR A 351 8.47 30.71 15.98
C THR A 351 9.30 31.08 14.74
N ASP A 352 10.48 30.48 14.52
CA ASP A 352 11.43 30.84 13.44
C ASP A 352 10.99 30.39 12.02
N ALA A 353 9.69 30.25 11.77
CA ALA A 353 9.19 29.92 10.44
C ALA A 353 8.94 31.19 9.62
N PRO A 354 9.39 31.25 8.35
CA PRO A 354 8.99 32.31 7.45
C PRO A 354 7.48 32.25 7.19
N SER A 355 6.91 33.34 6.68
CA SER A 355 5.52 33.33 6.23
C SER A 355 5.30 32.19 5.23
N PRO A 356 4.15 31.49 5.27
CA PRO A 356 3.79 30.51 4.24
C PRO A 356 3.82 31.06 2.81
N TYR A 357 3.78 32.38 2.62
CA TYR A 357 3.83 33.00 1.29
C TYR A 357 5.24 33.37 0.81
N ASP A 358 6.22 33.39 1.71
CA ASP A 358 7.58 33.92 1.46
C ASP A 358 8.64 32.80 1.32
N VAL A 359 8.20 31.54 1.33
CA VAL A 359 9.05 30.36 1.10
C VAL A 359 9.42 30.10 -0.35
#